data_AF-A0A925ICV0-F1
#
_entry.id   AF-A0A925ICV0-F1
#
_cell.length_a   1.000
_cell.length_b   1.000
_cell.length_c   1.000
_cell.angle_alpha   90.00
_cell.angle_beta   90.00
_cell.angle_gamma   90.00
#
_symmetry.space_group_name_H-M   'P 1'
#
loop_
_entity.id
_entity.type
_entity.pdbx_description
1 polymer ?
#
loop_
_entity_poly.entity_id
_entity_poly.type
_entity_poly.pdbx_seq_one_letter_code
_entity_poly.pdbx_strand_id
1 'polypeptide(L)'
;MLLSLPGFFHFLAAPVFQDQEKTRIARLLNTILVGIMIITVLNTLSVLLFIDQPVNTLWINLLVIGMLLFIQQISRKGRVYSASLIFCVSLWLVLITSSMRYDGVKDLLYVSILVIIVATSLLLGTRVAALMTAATILIGLAQVIQSAASDDLNRYWIGTSTIFIGNLLLFYLSDHSIKQSLKEVRNNAYRINFTNKALYAEIANHQLTTAALRDSEERYRQLLENSPVGIAVYGLPDFTIRYVNPTGVKLLGAATADEIIGLSAADFTAPESDEHSAERRAEIVEGESVSDTFTAR
;
A
#
# COMPACT_ATOMS: atom_id res chain seq x y z
N MET A 1 -16.35 -6.23 -13.86
CA MET A 1 -17.18 -7.10 -14.73
C MET A 1 -17.25 -8.47 -14.09
N LEU A 2 -18.14 -8.65 -13.10
CA LEU A 2 -18.31 -9.90 -12.36
C LEU A 2 -19.47 -10.66 -12.99
N LEU A 3 -19.16 -11.79 -13.62
CA LEU A 3 -20.14 -12.79 -14.02
C LEU A 3 -20.97 -13.17 -12.78
N SER A 4 -22.29 -13.01 -12.89
CA SER A 4 -23.28 -13.46 -11.92
C SER A 4 -23.21 -14.98 -11.79
N LEU A 5 -22.40 -15.46 -10.84
CA LEU A 5 -22.40 -16.88 -10.48
C LEU A 5 -23.80 -17.31 -10.02
N PRO A 6 -24.28 -18.52 -10.36
CA PRO A 6 -25.62 -18.98 -10.01
C PRO A 6 -25.84 -18.94 -8.50
N GLY A 7 -27.08 -18.70 -8.07
CA GLY A 7 -27.44 -18.36 -6.67
C GLY A 7 -26.92 -19.31 -5.58
N PHE A 8 -26.60 -20.57 -5.93
CA PHE A 8 -25.95 -21.52 -5.04
C PHE A 8 -24.53 -21.08 -4.59
N PHE A 9 -23.72 -20.52 -5.50
CA PHE A 9 -22.39 -20.00 -5.15
C PHE A 9 -22.47 -18.73 -4.30
N HIS A 10 -23.56 -17.96 -4.39
CA HIS A 10 -23.80 -16.82 -3.50
C HIS A 10 -24.05 -17.27 -2.05
N PHE A 11 -24.56 -18.48 -1.84
CA PHE A 11 -24.72 -19.07 -0.51
C PHE A 11 -23.41 -19.56 0.11
N LEU A 12 -22.43 -19.93 -0.71
CA LEU A 12 -21.08 -20.30 -0.27
C LEU A 12 -20.13 -19.10 -0.18
N ALA A 13 -20.49 -17.96 -0.76
CA ALA A 13 -19.71 -16.74 -0.66
C ALA A 13 -19.69 -16.18 0.77
N ALA A 14 -18.53 -15.66 1.18
CA ALA A 14 -18.39 -15.02 2.48
C ALA A 14 -19.14 -13.67 2.53
N PRO A 15 -19.80 -13.32 3.65
CA PRO A 15 -20.46 -12.03 3.77
C PRO A 15 -19.43 -10.90 3.86
N VAL A 16 -19.76 -9.76 3.24
CA VAL A 16 -18.93 -8.55 3.23
C VAL A 16 -19.58 -7.48 4.09
N PHE A 17 -18.80 -6.84 4.94
CA PHE A 17 -19.23 -5.79 5.86
C PHE A 17 -18.45 -4.49 5.61
N GLN A 18 -18.94 -3.36 6.13
CA GLN A 18 -18.24 -2.07 6.04
C GLN A 18 -16.89 -2.10 6.78
N ASP A 19 -16.83 -2.83 7.90
CA ASP A 19 -15.60 -3.05 8.65
C ASP A 19 -14.73 -4.10 7.94
N GLN A 20 -13.51 -3.69 7.58
CA GLN A 20 -12.53 -4.55 6.89
C GLN A 20 -12.07 -5.73 7.76
N GLU A 21 -11.91 -5.54 9.07
CA GLU A 21 -11.47 -6.59 9.99
C GLU A 21 -12.57 -7.62 10.18
N LYS A 22 -13.81 -7.16 10.41
CA LYS A 22 -14.98 -8.04 10.49
C LYS A 22 -15.18 -8.85 9.20
N THR A 23 -14.97 -8.22 8.05
CA THR A 23 -15.01 -8.88 6.74
C THR A 23 -13.92 -9.92 6.59
N ARG A 24 -12.69 -9.63 7.03
CA ARG A 24 -11.58 -10.59 7.02
C ARG A 24 -11.92 -11.84 7.85
N ILE A 25 -12.41 -11.66 9.07
CA ILE A 25 -12.79 -12.78 9.96
C ILE A 25 -13.93 -13.58 9.35
N ALA A 26 -14.93 -12.92 8.76
CA ALA A 26 -16.05 -13.60 8.11
C ALA A 26 -15.61 -14.45 6.92
N ARG A 27 -14.65 -13.97 6.12
CA ARG A 27 -14.06 -14.77 5.03
C ARG A 27 -13.32 -15.98 5.56
N LEU A 28 -12.44 -15.80 6.56
CA LEU A 28 -11.70 -16.90 7.16
C LEU A 28 -12.64 -17.97 7.74
N LEU A 29 -13.62 -17.56 8.54
CA LEU A 29 -14.62 -18.46 9.10
C LEU A 29 -15.38 -19.19 8.00
N ASN A 30 -15.85 -18.48 6.96
CA ASN A 30 -16.57 -19.09 5.86
C ASN A 30 -15.72 -20.10 5.09
N THR A 31 -14.45 -19.80 4.81
CA THR A 31 -13.53 -20.75 4.17
C THR A 31 -13.34 -22.01 5.01
N ILE A 32 -13.17 -21.87 6.34
CA ILE A 32 -13.06 -23.01 7.26
C ILE A 32 -14.36 -23.83 7.26
N LEU A 33 -15.52 -23.18 7.41
CA LEU A 33 -16.81 -23.87 7.45
C LEU A 33 -17.09 -24.64 6.15
N VAL A 34 -16.82 -24.03 4.99
CA VAL A 34 -16.99 -24.68 3.68
C VAL A 34 -16.01 -25.84 3.52
N GLY A 35 -14.75 -25.67 3.93
CA GLY A 35 -13.76 -26.74 3.90
C GLY A 35 -14.19 -27.94 4.75
N ILE A 36 -14.63 -27.71 5.98
CA ILE A 36 -15.15 -28.78 6.86
C ILE A 36 -16.39 -29.41 6.24
N MET A 37 -17.32 -28.62 5.69
CA MET A 37 -18.53 -29.14 5.05
C MET A 37 -18.19 -30.07 3.88
N ILE A 38 -17.21 -29.72 3.04
CA ILE A 38 -16.73 -30.57 1.96
C ILE A 38 -16.15 -31.87 2.52
N ILE A 39 -15.29 -31.79 3.53
CA ILE A 39 -14.69 -32.96 4.18
C ILE A 39 -15.79 -33.87 4.76
N THR A 40 -16.80 -33.31 5.42
CA THR A 40 -17.92 -34.06 6.00
C THR A 40 -18.77 -34.73 4.91
N VAL A 41 -19.03 -34.06 3.79
CA VAL A 41 -19.76 -34.64 2.66
C VAL A 41 -18.97 -35.79 2.04
N LEU A 42 -17.67 -35.61 1.81
CA LEU A 42 -16.79 -36.67 1.31
C LEU A 42 -16.75 -37.87 2.26
N ASN A 43 -16.61 -37.62 3.56
CA ASN A 43 -16.67 -38.67 4.58
C ASN A 43 -18.01 -39.40 4.57
N THR A 44 -19.12 -38.67 4.41
CA THR A 44 -20.46 -39.28 4.30
C THR A 44 -20.57 -40.20 3.09
N LEU A 45 -20.03 -39.78 1.95
CA LEU A 45 -20.01 -40.60 0.74
C LEU A 45 -19.12 -41.84 0.92
N SER A 46 -17.94 -41.70 1.51
CA SER A 46 -17.05 -42.84 1.82
C SER A 46 -17.74 -43.85 2.73
N VAL A 47 -18.38 -43.39 3.80
CA VAL A 47 -19.12 -44.27 4.73
C VAL A 47 -20.24 -45.02 4.02
N LEU A 48 -20.98 -44.37 3.13
CA LEU A 48 -22.07 -45.00 2.38
C LEU A 48 -21.58 -46.11 1.43
N LEU A 49 -20.38 -45.95 0.86
CA LEU A 49 -19.81 -46.89 -0.11
C LEU A 49 -19.09 -48.08 0.51
N PHE A 50 -18.51 -47.90 1.71
CA PHE A 50 -17.57 -48.87 2.29
C PHE A 50 -17.99 -49.46 3.63
N ILE A 51 -19.09 -48.99 4.26
CA ILE A 51 -19.53 -49.47 5.57
C ILE A 51 -20.92 -50.12 5.45
N ASP A 52 -21.03 -51.40 5.84
CA ASP A 52 -22.26 -52.19 5.72
C ASP A 52 -23.41 -51.70 6.61
N GLN A 53 -23.12 -51.04 7.73
CA GLN A 53 -24.11 -50.51 8.69
C GLN A 53 -23.80 -49.05 9.07
N PRO A 54 -24.06 -48.07 8.19
CA PRO A 54 -23.57 -46.71 8.35
C PRO A 54 -24.49 -45.77 9.17
N VAL A 55 -25.64 -46.24 9.65
CA VAL A 55 -26.74 -45.39 10.14
C VAL A 55 -26.30 -44.37 11.20
N ASN A 56 -25.54 -44.81 12.20
CA ASN A 56 -25.09 -43.90 13.28
C ASN A 56 -24.14 -42.81 12.77
N THR A 57 -23.22 -43.16 11.88
CA THR A 57 -22.26 -42.23 11.31
C THR A 57 -22.95 -41.20 10.39
N LEU A 58 -24.00 -41.62 9.67
CA LEU A 58 -24.81 -40.71 8.84
C LEU A 58 -25.54 -39.67 9.69
N TRP A 59 -26.15 -40.08 10.81
CA TRP A 59 -26.79 -39.13 11.73
C TRP A 59 -25.82 -38.11 12.32
N ILE A 60 -24.61 -38.55 12.69
CA ILE A 60 -23.56 -37.66 13.20
C ILE A 60 -23.15 -36.64 12.12
N ASN A 61 -22.89 -37.10 10.89
CA ASN A 61 -22.50 -36.22 9.79
C ASN A 61 -23.60 -35.22 9.45
N LEU A 62 -24.87 -35.63 9.46
CA LEU A 62 -26.03 -34.74 9.26
C LEU A 62 -26.10 -33.65 10.33
N LEU A 63 -25.89 -34.02 11.61
CA LEU A 63 -25.86 -33.06 12.71
C LEU A 63 -24.72 -32.05 12.53
N VAL A 64 -23.51 -32.51 12.18
CA VAL A 64 -22.36 -31.63 11.90
C VAL A 64 -22.68 -30.66 10.78
N ILE A 65 -23.23 -31.12 9.65
CA ILE A 65 -23.61 -30.25 8.53
C ILE A 65 -24.66 -29.21 8.97
N GLY A 66 -25.69 -29.63 9.70
CA GLY A 66 -26.72 -28.72 10.23
C GLY A 66 -26.14 -27.65 11.14
N MET A 67 -25.20 -28.03 12.02
CA MET A 67 -24.50 -27.09 12.91
C MET A 67 -23.62 -26.10 12.13
N LEU A 68 -22.88 -26.55 11.12
CA LEU A 68 -22.06 -25.66 10.27
C LEU A 68 -22.92 -24.65 9.52
N LEU A 69 -24.05 -25.08 8.96
CA LEU A 69 -25.03 -24.20 8.29
C LEU A 69 -25.63 -23.18 9.27
N PHE A 70 -25.94 -23.60 10.49
CA PHE A 70 -26.45 -22.70 11.53
C PHE A 70 -25.44 -21.60 11.89
N ILE A 71 -24.16 -21.97 12.07
CA ILE A 71 -23.08 -21.01 12.32
C ILE A 71 -22.89 -20.07 11.13
N GLN A 72 -22.96 -20.60 9.90
CA GLN A 72 -22.88 -19.80 8.68
C GLN A 72 -24.02 -18.76 8.61
N GLN A 73 -25.24 -19.14 9.01
CA GLN A 73 -26.39 -18.25 9.07
C GLN A 73 -26.22 -17.13 10.12
N ILE A 74 -25.67 -17.44 11.29
CA ILE A 74 -25.35 -16.43 12.32
C ILE A 74 -24.31 -15.43 11.80
N SER A 75 -23.26 -15.93 11.13
CA SER A 75 -22.22 -15.11 10.52
C SER A 75 -22.82 -14.14 9.49
N ARG A 76 -23.72 -14.64 8.63
CA ARG A 76 -24.44 -13.84 7.61
C ARG A 76 -25.37 -12.78 8.22
N LYS A 77 -25.97 -13.03 9.39
CA LYS A 77 -26.74 -12.02 10.15
C LYS A 77 -25.88 -10.91 10.75
N GLY A 78 -24.57 -10.92 10.51
CA GLY A 78 -23.64 -9.89 10.97
C GLY A 78 -23.06 -10.11 12.36
N ARG A 79 -23.34 -11.25 13.01
CA ARG A 79 -22.79 -11.62 14.34
C ARG A 79 -21.57 -12.53 14.19
N VAL A 80 -20.58 -12.08 13.41
CA VAL A 80 -19.40 -12.88 13.01
C VAL A 80 -18.59 -13.37 14.21
N TYR A 81 -18.26 -12.49 15.16
CA TYR A 81 -17.49 -12.87 16.36
C TYR A 81 -18.20 -13.92 17.20
N SER A 82 -19.52 -13.78 17.40
CA SER A 82 -20.32 -14.77 18.12
C SER A 82 -20.34 -16.10 17.37
N ALA A 83 -20.46 -16.09 16.04
CA ALA A 83 -20.42 -17.29 15.22
C ALA A 83 -19.06 -18.00 15.34
N SER A 84 -17.94 -17.26 15.25
CA SER A 84 -16.60 -17.80 15.45
C SER A 84 -16.40 -18.39 16.85
N LEU A 85 -16.91 -17.72 17.89
CA LEU A 85 -16.83 -18.22 19.26
C LEU A 85 -17.61 -19.53 19.43
N ILE A 86 -18.85 -19.57 18.93
CA ILE A 86 -19.68 -20.78 18.96
C ILE A 86 -18.97 -21.91 18.23
N PHE A 87 -18.42 -21.65 17.05
CA PHE A 87 -17.65 -22.64 16.27
C PHE A 87 -16.45 -23.19 17.04
N CYS A 88 -15.57 -22.32 17.56
CA CYS A 88 -14.37 -22.75 18.26
C CYS A 88 -14.69 -23.51 19.56
N VAL A 89 -15.63 -22.99 20.36
CA VAL A 89 -16.00 -23.60 21.66
C VAL A 89 -16.68 -24.95 21.45
N SER A 90 -17.59 -25.06 20.49
CA SER A 90 -18.28 -26.33 20.21
C SER A 90 -17.32 -27.41 19.73
N LEU A 91 -16.43 -27.10 18.78
CA LEU A 91 -15.45 -28.05 18.28
C LEU A 91 -14.47 -28.47 19.39
N TRP A 92 -14.08 -27.53 20.26
CA TRP A 92 -13.24 -27.82 21.42
C TRP A 92 -13.92 -28.70 22.46
N LEU A 93 -15.18 -28.43 22.78
CA LEU A 93 -15.97 -29.27 23.68
C LEU A 93 -16.12 -30.68 23.13
N VAL A 94 -16.33 -30.84 21.82
CA VAL A 94 -16.39 -32.15 21.18
C VAL A 94 -15.04 -32.88 21.32
N LEU A 95 -13.91 -32.23 21.02
CA LEU A 95 -12.60 -32.89 21.13
C LEU A 95 -12.24 -33.24 22.58
N ILE A 96 -12.48 -32.34 23.54
CA ILE A 96 -12.11 -32.58 24.93
C ILE A 96 -12.95 -33.69 25.56
N THR A 97 -14.26 -33.73 25.28
CA THR A 97 -15.14 -34.79 25.78
C THR A 97 -14.88 -36.13 25.09
N SER A 98 -14.48 -36.12 23.81
CA SER A 98 -14.06 -37.33 23.10
C SER A 98 -12.76 -37.87 23.68
N SER A 99 -11.74 -37.02 23.89
CA SER A 99 -10.47 -37.41 24.52
C SER A 99 -10.68 -38.09 25.88
N MET A 100 -11.61 -37.59 26.70
CA MET A 100 -11.96 -38.22 27.99
C MET A 100 -12.55 -39.63 27.88
N ARG A 101 -13.18 -39.98 26.75
CA ARG A 101 -13.75 -41.32 26.52
C ARG A 101 -12.72 -42.33 26.02
N TYR A 102 -11.59 -41.86 25.49
CA TYR A 102 -10.50 -42.67 24.96
C TYR A 102 -9.30 -42.62 25.93
N ASP A 103 -8.07 -42.44 25.42
CA ASP A 103 -6.82 -42.50 26.20
C ASP A 103 -6.41 -41.14 26.80
N GLY A 104 -7.37 -40.23 26.98
CA GLY A 104 -7.16 -38.92 27.60
C GLY A 104 -6.11 -38.08 26.87
N VAL A 105 -5.09 -37.64 27.60
CA VAL A 105 -4.01 -36.76 27.12
C VAL A 105 -3.09 -37.45 26.09
N LYS A 106 -3.07 -38.79 26.04
CA LYS A 106 -2.31 -39.55 25.04
C LYS A 106 -3.02 -39.64 23.70
N ASP A 107 -4.32 -39.36 23.67
CA ASP A 107 -5.14 -39.47 22.47
C ASP A 107 -4.74 -38.42 21.42
N LEU A 108 -4.74 -38.84 20.15
CA LEU A 108 -4.57 -37.97 18.99
C LEU A 108 -5.61 -36.85 18.97
N LEU A 109 -6.82 -37.09 19.48
CA LEU A 109 -7.88 -36.09 19.58
C LEU A 109 -7.50 -34.96 20.54
N TYR A 110 -6.77 -35.25 21.62
CA TYR A 110 -6.27 -34.22 22.54
C TYR A 110 -5.21 -33.36 21.87
N VAL A 111 -4.25 -33.97 21.15
CA VAL A 111 -3.23 -33.24 20.40
C VAL A 111 -3.85 -32.37 19.30
N SER A 112 -4.92 -32.85 18.66
CA SER A 112 -5.66 -32.13 17.61
C SER A 112 -6.31 -30.84 18.08
N ILE A 113 -6.47 -30.63 19.39
CA ILE A 113 -6.94 -29.36 19.98
C ILE A 113 -6.04 -28.19 19.58
N LEU A 114 -4.76 -28.44 19.27
CA LEU A 114 -3.85 -27.42 18.74
C LEU A 114 -4.43 -26.70 17.52
N VAL A 115 -5.03 -27.44 16.58
CA VAL A 115 -5.62 -26.84 15.37
C VAL A 115 -6.74 -25.87 15.73
N ILE A 116 -7.53 -26.19 16.76
CA ILE A 116 -8.57 -25.28 17.25
C ILE A 116 -7.96 -24.06 17.93
N ILE A 117 -6.92 -24.22 18.75
CA ILE A 117 -6.23 -23.09 19.38
C ILE A 117 -5.72 -22.11 18.32
N VAL A 118 -5.14 -22.64 17.23
CA VAL A 118 -4.70 -21.83 16.08
C VAL A 118 -5.87 -21.13 15.41
N ALA A 119 -6.95 -21.86 15.11
CA ALA A 119 -8.16 -21.28 14.51
C ALA A 119 -8.75 -20.17 15.39
N THR A 120 -8.81 -20.38 16.71
CA THR A 120 -9.26 -19.40 17.70
C THR A 120 -8.36 -18.16 17.68
N SER A 121 -7.04 -18.33 17.63
CA SER A 121 -6.10 -17.20 17.56
C SER A 121 -6.31 -16.35 16.30
N LEU A 122 -6.60 -16.99 15.16
CA LEU A 122 -6.83 -16.31 13.89
C LEU A 122 -8.21 -15.62 13.82
N LEU A 123 -9.25 -16.22 14.40
CA LEU A 123 -10.63 -15.75 14.30
C LEU A 123 -11.03 -14.76 15.41
N LEU A 124 -10.52 -14.97 16.62
CA LEU A 124 -10.93 -14.25 17.83
C LEU A 124 -9.78 -13.52 18.53
N GLY A 125 -8.54 -13.76 18.08
CA GLY A 125 -7.34 -13.13 18.60
C GLY A 125 -6.66 -13.93 19.71
N THR A 126 -5.44 -13.49 20.03
CA THR A 126 -4.51 -14.17 20.93
C THR A 126 -5.02 -14.28 22.38
N ARG A 127 -5.81 -13.31 22.85
CA ARG A 127 -6.38 -13.33 24.21
C ARG A 127 -7.34 -14.49 24.41
N VAL A 128 -8.25 -14.72 23.46
CA VAL A 128 -9.23 -15.82 23.54
C VAL A 128 -8.52 -17.16 23.38
N ALA A 129 -7.55 -17.24 22.47
CA ALA A 129 -6.72 -18.43 22.30
C ALA A 129 -5.93 -18.77 23.59
N ALA A 130 -5.37 -17.77 24.28
CA ALA A 130 -4.65 -17.97 25.53
C ALA A 130 -5.54 -18.54 26.64
N LEU A 131 -6.76 -18.02 26.79
CA LEU A 131 -7.74 -18.56 27.74
C LEU A 131 -8.09 -20.02 27.42
N MET A 132 -8.29 -20.32 26.14
CA MET A 132 -8.60 -21.67 25.66
C MET A 132 -7.44 -22.65 25.86
N THR A 133 -6.21 -22.21 25.63
CA THR A 133 -4.99 -22.98 25.92
C THR A 133 -4.86 -23.26 27.41
N ALA A 134 -5.04 -22.25 28.27
CA ALA A 134 -4.99 -22.41 29.72
C ALA A 134 -6.06 -23.40 30.20
N ALA A 135 -7.29 -23.28 29.70
CA ALA A 135 -8.36 -24.23 30.02
C ALA A 135 -8.02 -25.66 29.56
N THR A 136 -7.45 -25.82 28.36
CA THR A 136 -7.03 -27.12 27.83
C THR A 136 -5.96 -27.77 28.71
N ILE A 137 -4.93 -27.01 29.11
CA ILE A 137 -3.85 -27.49 29.98
C ILE A 137 -4.39 -27.92 31.34
N LEU A 138 -5.28 -27.10 31.94
CA LEU A 138 -5.91 -27.41 33.23
C LEU A 138 -6.80 -28.66 33.16
N ILE A 139 -7.58 -28.83 32.08
CA ILE A 139 -8.39 -30.03 31.90
C ILE A 139 -7.49 -31.25 31.70
N GLY A 140 -6.42 -31.14 30.90
CA GLY A 140 -5.43 -32.21 30.77
C GLY A 140 -4.80 -32.61 32.10
N LEU A 141 -4.45 -31.62 32.94
CA LEU A 141 -3.91 -31.87 34.27
C LEU A 141 -4.93 -32.61 35.15
N ALA A 142 -6.20 -32.19 35.10
CA ALA A 142 -7.28 -32.85 35.83
C ALA A 142 -7.48 -34.30 35.36
N GLN A 143 -7.34 -34.60 34.06
CA GLN A 143 -7.38 -35.97 33.54
C GLN A 143 -6.21 -36.81 34.08
N VAL A 144 -4.99 -36.27 34.04
CA VAL A 144 -3.79 -36.94 34.55
C VAL A 144 -3.94 -37.28 36.04
N ILE A 145 -4.37 -36.31 36.87
CA ILE A 145 -4.60 -36.52 38.30
C ILE A 145 -5.68 -37.60 38.55
N GLN A 146 -6.81 -37.53 37.84
CA GLN A 146 -7.91 -38.49 38.01
C GLN A 146 -7.52 -39.92 37.65
N SER A 147 -6.63 -40.09 36.67
CA SER A 147 -6.16 -41.41 36.23
C SER A 147 -5.11 -42.05 37.14
N ALA A 148 -4.83 -41.49 38.32
CA ALA A 148 -3.74 -41.92 39.21
C ALA A 148 -2.40 -41.98 38.46
N ALA A 149 -2.03 -40.84 37.87
CA ALA A 149 -0.95 -40.64 36.91
C ALA A 149 0.25 -41.58 37.03
N SER A 150 0.54 -42.31 35.95
CA SER A 150 1.86 -42.92 35.75
C SER A 150 2.88 -41.87 35.27
N ASP A 151 4.16 -42.12 35.50
CA ASP A 151 5.25 -41.25 35.03
C ASP A 151 5.20 -41.01 33.51
N ASP A 152 4.75 -42.00 32.74
CA ASP A 152 4.52 -41.85 31.30
C ASP A 152 3.45 -40.80 31.00
N LEU A 153 2.30 -40.87 31.69
CA LEU A 153 1.21 -39.94 31.45
C LEU A 153 1.59 -38.50 31.83
N ASN A 154 2.33 -38.34 32.92
CA ASN A 154 2.92 -37.06 33.31
C ASN A 154 3.82 -36.49 32.20
N ARG A 155 4.70 -37.31 31.62
CA ARG A 155 5.57 -36.90 30.49
C ARG A 155 4.77 -36.45 29.26
N TYR A 156 3.73 -37.20 28.89
CA TYR A 156 2.86 -36.81 27.77
C TYR A 156 2.15 -35.48 28.00
N TRP A 157 1.60 -35.26 29.20
CA TRP A 157 0.94 -34.00 29.53
C TRP A 157 1.90 -32.81 29.55
N ILE A 158 3.10 -32.98 30.13
CA ILE A 158 4.14 -31.94 30.10
C ILE A 158 4.54 -31.61 28.65
N GLY A 159 4.78 -32.64 27.83
CA GLY A 159 5.15 -32.47 26.42
C GLY A 159 4.07 -31.73 25.62
N THR A 160 2.83 -32.18 25.69
CA THR A 160 1.71 -31.56 24.97
C THR A 160 1.41 -30.14 25.45
N SER A 161 1.48 -29.89 26.76
CA SER A 161 1.31 -28.54 27.33
C SER A 161 2.41 -27.59 26.86
N THR A 162 3.66 -28.06 26.82
CA THR A 162 4.80 -27.28 26.29
C THR A 162 4.58 -26.92 24.82
N ILE A 163 4.09 -27.87 24.01
CA ILE A 163 3.76 -27.64 22.60
C ILE A 163 2.63 -26.59 22.47
N PHE A 164 1.58 -26.66 23.29
CA PHE A 164 0.49 -25.67 23.25
C PHE A 164 0.98 -24.26 23.60
N ILE A 165 1.82 -24.12 24.64
CA ILE A 165 2.40 -22.83 25.05
C ILE A 165 3.33 -22.29 23.95
N GLY A 166 4.20 -23.14 23.40
CA GLY A 166 5.11 -22.78 22.32
C GLY A 166 4.36 -22.31 21.07
N ASN A 167 3.31 -23.02 20.66
CA ASN A 167 2.47 -22.60 19.54
C ASN A 167 1.75 -21.28 19.84
N LEU A 168 1.15 -21.13 21.02
CA LEU A 168 0.51 -19.87 21.41
C LEU A 168 1.49 -18.68 21.32
N LEU A 169 2.75 -18.87 21.77
CA LEU A 169 3.80 -17.86 21.66
C LEU A 169 4.15 -17.57 20.20
N LEU A 170 4.36 -18.59 19.37
CA LEU A 170 4.66 -18.42 17.94
C LEU A 170 3.54 -17.68 17.20
N PHE A 171 2.27 -18.00 17.49
CA PHE A 171 1.13 -17.31 16.89
C PHE A 171 0.99 -15.88 17.41
N TYR A 172 1.29 -15.63 18.68
CA TYR A 172 1.33 -14.28 19.24
C TYR A 172 2.38 -13.41 18.54
N LEU A 173 3.60 -13.92 18.41
CA LEU A 173 4.69 -13.24 17.72
C LEU A 173 4.36 -13.01 16.23
N SER A 174 3.76 -14.01 15.59
CA SER A 174 3.33 -13.92 14.19
C SER A 174 2.24 -12.87 13.99
N ASP A 175 1.20 -12.86 14.83
CA ASP A 175 0.14 -11.85 14.78
C ASP A 175 0.69 -10.44 15.00
N HIS A 176 1.60 -10.29 15.98
CA HIS A 176 2.25 -9.01 16.26
C HIS A 176 3.10 -8.51 15.08
N SER A 177 3.97 -9.37 14.55
CA SER A 177 4.84 -9.06 13.41
C SER A 177 4.06 -8.73 12.13
N ILE A 178 2.99 -9.48 11.85
CA ILE A 178 2.12 -9.21 10.70
C ILE A 178 1.41 -7.86 10.86
N LYS A 179 0.88 -7.56 12.05
CA LYS A 179 0.22 -6.26 12.29
C LYS A 179 1.20 -5.10 12.17
N GLN A 180 2.43 -5.27 12.65
CA GLN A 180 3.47 -4.26 12.54
C GLN A 180 3.88 -4.04 11.07
N SER A 181 4.18 -5.11 10.33
CA SER A 181 4.57 -5.00 8.92
C SER A 181 3.46 -4.40 8.05
N LEU A 182 2.19 -4.77 8.28
CA LEU A 182 1.07 -4.15 7.58
C LEU A 182 0.93 -2.66 7.88
N LYS A 183 1.19 -2.24 9.12
CA LYS A 183 1.18 -0.83 9.51
C LYS A 183 2.31 -0.06 8.80
N GLU A 184 3.50 -0.64 8.71
CA GLU A 184 4.64 -0.06 8.01
C GLU A 184 4.39 0.06 6.50
N VAL A 185 3.90 -1.00 5.85
CA VAL A 185 3.53 -0.99 4.42
C VAL A 185 2.48 0.09 4.15
N ARG A 186 1.44 0.18 4.99
CA ARG A 186 0.41 1.20 4.84
C ARG A 186 0.98 2.62 4.98
N ASN A 187 1.86 2.85 5.96
CA ASN A 187 2.50 4.15 6.14
C ASN A 187 3.40 4.52 4.95
N ASN A 188 4.15 3.56 4.42
CA ASN A 188 4.98 3.76 3.23
C ASN A 188 4.13 4.08 2.00
N ALA A 189 3.00 3.38 1.81
CA ALA A 189 2.06 3.69 0.73
C ALA A 189 1.49 5.11 0.84
N TYR A 190 1.13 5.56 2.05
CA TYR A 190 0.71 6.95 2.27
C TYR A 190 1.81 7.96 1.94
N ARG A 191 3.05 7.70 2.37
CA ARG A 191 4.20 8.58 2.07
C ARG A 191 4.45 8.68 0.56
N ILE A 192 4.46 7.56 -0.15
CA ILE A 192 4.69 7.53 -1.61
C ILE A 192 3.59 8.32 -2.33
N ASN A 193 2.32 8.09 -1.99
CA ASN A 193 1.22 8.82 -2.61
C ASN A 193 1.29 10.33 -2.35
N PHE A 194 1.67 10.72 -1.13
CA PHE A 194 1.86 12.13 -0.79
C PHE A 194 3.00 12.77 -1.58
N THR A 195 4.19 12.13 -1.59
CA THR A 195 5.35 12.63 -2.33
C THR A 195 5.09 12.69 -3.84
N ASN A 196 4.42 11.69 -4.41
CA ASN A 196 4.05 11.70 -5.83
C ASN A 196 3.14 12.88 -6.16
N LYS A 197 2.14 13.17 -5.31
CA LYS A 197 1.25 14.32 -5.52
C LYS A 197 2.02 15.65 -5.47
N ALA A 198 2.95 15.80 -4.52
CA ALA A 198 3.79 16.98 -4.43
C ALA A 198 4.70 17.12 -5.65
N LEU A 199 5.32 16.03 -6.11
CA LEU A 199 6.18 16.02 -7.30
C LEU A 199 5.39 16.39 -8.56
N TYR A 200 4.17 15.90 -8.73
CA TYR A 200 3.33 16.30 -9.87
C TYR A 200 2.98 17.78 -9.85
N ALA A 201 2.73 18.35 -8.67
CA ALA A 201 2.49 19.79 -8.54
C ALA A 201 3.75 20.60 -8.89
N GLU A 202 4.93 20.15 -8.44
CA GLU A 202 6.20 20.79 -8.77
C GLU A 202 6.51 20.73 -10.28
N ILE A 203 6.30 19.56 -10.91
CA ILE A 203 6.48 19.40 -12.35
C ILE A 203 5.53 20.33 -13.12
N ALA A 204 4.26 20.43 -12.72
CA ALA A 204 3.31 21.33 -13.35
C ALA A 204 3.75 22.80 -13.21
N ASN A 205 4.24 23.19 -12.03
CA ASN A 205 4.75 24.54 -11.79
C ASN A 205 5.99 24.85 -12.64
N HIS A 206 6.93 23.90 -12.71
CA HIS A 206 8.11 24.03 -13.57
C HIS A 206 7.71 24.19 -15.05
N GLN A 207 6.77 23.37 -15.54
CA GLN A 207 6.27 23.47 -16.92
C GLN A 207 5.64 24.83 -17.21
N LEU A 208 4.82 25.37 -16.30
CA LEU A 208 4.23 26.69 -16.44
C LEU A 208 5.31 27.79 -16.48
N THR A 209 6.30 27.71 -15.61
CA THR A 209 7.39 28.68 -15.53
C THR A 209 8.24 28.66 -16.80
N THR A 210 8.61 27.47 -17.29
CA THR A 210 9.36 27.32 -18.55
C THR A 210 8.55 27.79 -19.75
N ALA A 211 7.24 27.51 -19.79
CA ALA A 211 6.37 27.97 -20.87
C ALA A 211 6.26 29.51 -20.88
N ALA A 212 6.06 30.14 -19.72
CA ALA A 212 6.00 31.59 -19.57
C ALA A 212 7.33 32.26 -19.97
N LEU A 213 8.46 31.68 -19.58
CA LEU A 213 9.78 32.16 -20.00
C LEU A 213 9.92 32.11 -21.52
N ARG A 214 9.60 30.97 -22.14
CA ARG A 214 9.69 30.81 -23.60
C ARG A 214 8.78 31.78 -24.35
N ASP A 215 7.56 32.01 -23.85
CA ASP A 215 6.62 32.98 -24.44
C ASP A 215 7.16 34.41 -24.33
N SER A 216 7.77 34.76 -23.19
CA SER A 216 8.41 36.07 -23.01
C SER A 216 9.63 36.28 -23.90
N GLU A 217 10.47 35.25 -24.08
CA GLU A 217 11.63 35.30 -24.97
C GLU A 217 11.21 35.46 -26.43
N GLU A 218 10.21 34.69 -26.87
CA GLU A 218 9.68 34.78 -28.23
C GLU A 218 9.06 36.16 -28.49
N ARG A 219 8.31 36.69 -27.51
CA ARG A 219 7.76 38.04 -27.60
C ARG A 219 8.86 39.11 -27.67
N TYR A 220 9.90 38.99 -26.86
CA TYR A 220 11.06 39.91 -26.91
C TYR A 220 11.78 39.83 -28.26
N ARG A 221 12.03 38.62 -28.77
CA ARG A 221 12.62 38.40 -30.10
C ARG A 221 11.78 39.06 -31.18
N GLN A 222 10.46 38.85 -31.19
CA GLN A 222 9.55 39.46 -32.16
C GLN A 222 9.54 40.99 -32.08
N LEU A 223 9.61 41.57 -30.88
CA LEU A 223 9.69 43.02 -30.70
C LEU A 223 10.99 43.60 -31.28
N LEU A 224 12.14 42.94 -31.02
CA LEU A 224 13.42 43.39 -31.55
C LEU A 224 13.50 43.22 -33.07
N GLU A 225 13.13 42.04 -33.59
CA GLU A 225 13.23 41.70 -35.01
C GLU A 225 12.32 42.57 -35.89
N ASN A 226 11.13 42.92 -35.40
CA ASN A 226 10.16 43.75 -36.13
C ASN A 226 10.22 45.24 -35.74
N SER A 227 11.19 45.68 -34.92
CA SER A 227 11.30 47.09 -34.53
C SER A 227 11.69 47.97 -35.73
N PRO A 228 11.00 49.11 -35.96
CA PRO A 228 11.34 50.05 -37.02
C PRO A 228 12.55 50.93 -36.69
N VAL A 229 13.14 50.77 -35.50
CA VAL A 229 14.37 51.47 -35.06
C VAL A 229 15.53 50.47 -34.99
N GLY A 230 16.73 50.92 -35.35
CA GLY A 230 17.94 50.13 -35.17
C GLY A 230 18.25 49.94 -33.69
N ILE A 231 18.38 48.69 -33.24
CA ILE A 231 18.71 48.33 -31.86
C ILE A 231 19.97 47.46 -31.89
N ALA A 232 20.98 47.86 -31.13
CA ALA A 232 22.20 47.09 -30.90
C ALA A 232 22.41 46.89 -29.39
N VAL A 233 22.89 45.70 -29.01
CA VAL A 233 23.32 45.40 -27.64
C VAL A 233 24.83 45.33 -27.63
N TYR A 234 25.46 46.12 -26.77
CA TYR A 234 26.90 46.19 -26.62
C TYR A 234 27.35 45.42 -25.37
N GLY A 235 28.42 44.64 -25.50
CA GLY A 235 29.15 44.12 -24.35
C GLY A 235 29.99 45.22 -23.74
N LEU A 236 29.96 45.36 -22.42
CA LEU A 236 30.85 46.26 -21.68
C LEU A 236 32.06 45.49 -21.15
N PRO A 237 33.24 46.14 -21.02
CA PRO A 237 33.49 47.58 -21.25
C PRO A 237 33.95 47.95 -22.66
N ASP A 238 34.16 46.98 -23.54
CA ASP A 238 34.79 47.14 -24.87
C ASP A 238 33.83 47.65 -25.97
N PHE A 239 32.55 47.81 -25.65
CA PHE A 239 31.48 48.20 -26.58
C PHE A 239 31.41 47.31 -27.84
N THR A 240 31.73 46.03 -27.67
CA THR A 240 31.63 45.04 -28.73
C THR A 240 30.17 44.72 -29.01
N ILE A 241 29.73 44.78 -30.26
CA ILE A 241 28.33 44.50 -30.63
C ILE A 241 28.06 43.00 -30.42
N ARG A 242 27.14 42.67 -29.51
CA ARG A 242 26.70 41.31 -29.18
C ARG A 242 25.42 40.91 -29.91
N TYR A 243 24.60 41.89 -30.30
CA TYR A 243 23.38 41.70 -31.05
C TYR A 243 23.06 42.98 -31.83
N VAL A 244 22.50 42.83 -33.02
CA VAL A 244 21.91 43.93 -33.79
C VAL A 244 20.64 43.43 -34.47
N ASN A 245 19.56 44.21 -34.40
CA ASN A 245 18.29 43.83 -35.04
C ASN A 245 18.32 44.07 -36.57
N PRO A 246 17.37 43.51 -37.35
CA PRO A 246 17.38 43.64 -38.81
C PRO A 246 17.36 45.08 -39.33
N THR A 247 16.68 45.99 -38.63
CA THR A 247 16.69 47.42 -38.99
C THR A 247 18.07 48.05 -38.77
N GLY A 248 18.76 47.71 -37.68
CA GLY A 248 20.14 48.15 -37.43
C GLY A 248 21.12 47.65 -38.48
N VAL A 249 20.99 46.39 -38.93
CA VAL A 249 21.80 45.83 -40.03
C VAL A 249 21.64 46.67 -41.30
N LYS A 250 20.39 47.01 -41.67
CA LYS A 250 20.10 47.85 -42.84
C LYS A 250 20.64 49.26 -42.70
N LEU A 251 20.52 49.86 -41.51
CA LEU A 251 21.01 51.21 -41.23
C LEU A 251 22.53 51.30 -41.29
N LEU A 252 23.23 50.28 -40.81
CA LEU A 252 24.70 50.18 -40.85
C LEU A 252 25.24 49.72 -42.20
N GLY A 253 24.36 49.41 -43.17
CA GLY A 253 24.75 49.07 -44.54
C GLY A 253 25.37 47.67 -44.72
N ALA A 254 25.21 46.77 -43.76
CA ALA A 254 25.72 45.40 -43.85
C ALA A 254 24.70 44.45 -44.52
N ALA A 255 25.17 43.32 -45.05
CA ALA A 255 24.30 42.31 -45.65
C ALA A 255 23.70 41.37 -44.60
N THR A 256 24.44 41.10 -43.52
CA THR A 256 24.01 40.20 -42.43
C THR A 256 24.43 40.73 -41.06
N ALA A 257 23.78 40.25 -39.99
CA ALA A 257 24.16 40.60 -38.62
C ALA A 257 25.57 40.08 -38.26
N ASP A 258 25.99 38.95 -38.82
CA ASP A 258 27.29 38.32 -38.55
C ASP A 258 28.49 39.18 -39.01
N GLU A 259 28.28 40.07 -39.99
CA GLU A 259 29.30 41.04 -40.42
C GLU A 259 29.52 42.16 -39.39
N ILE A 260 28.55 42.39 -38.50
CA ILE A 260 28.56 43.47 -37.50
C ILE A 260 28.87 42.93 -36.10
N ILE A 261 28.39 41.73 -35.77
CA ILE A 261 28.59 41.13 -34.46
C ILE A 261 30.09 40.88 -34.22
N GLY A 262 30.60 41.34 -33.07
CA GLY A 262 32.02 41.25 -32.72
C GLY A 262 32.86 42.47 -33.09
N LEU A 263 32.33 43.41 -33.87
CA LEU A 263 32.97 44.70 -34.14
C LEU A 263 32.74 45.69 -32.99
N SER A 264 33.61 46.69 -32.89
CA SER A 264 33.49 47.75 -31.88
C SER A 264 32.54 48.83 -32.37
N ALA A 265 31.78 49.44 -31.45
CA ALA A 265 30.97 50.61 -31.76
C ALA A 265 31.78 51.77 -32.40
N ALA A 266 33.09 51.86 -32.11
CA ALA A 266 33.98 52.85 -32.69
C ALA A 266 34.13 52.72 -34.22
N ASP A 267 34.06 51.49 -34.75
CA ASP A 267 34.25 51.21 -36.18
C ASP A 267 33.16 51.84 -37.06
N PHE A 268 32.02 52.19 -36.47
CA PHE A 268 30.87 52.79 -37.13
C PHE A 268 30.66 54.27 -36.78
N THR A 269 31.57 54.87 -36.00
CA THR A 269 31.47 56.27 -35.58
C THR A 269 32.14 57.18 -36.63
N ALA A 270 31.47 58.27 -37.04
CA ALA A 270 32.06 59.23 -37.98
C ALA A 270 33.29 59.91 -37.35
N PRO A 271 34.38 60.17 -38.11
CA PRO A 271 35.61 60.77 -37.57
C PRO A 271 35.40 62.11 -36.85
N GLU A 272 34.41 62.89 -37.31
CA GLU A 272 34.03 64.18 -36.73
C GLU A 272 33.32 64.07 -35.37
N SER A 273 32.95 62.85 -34.95
CA SER A 273 32.17 62.56 -33.73
C SER A 273 32.86 61.55 -32.81
N ASP A 274 34.08 61.12 -33.09
CA ASP A 274 34.76 60.03 -32.37
C ASP A 274 35.17 60.43 -30.94
N GLU A 275 35.68 61.66 -30.75
CA GLU A 275 36.08 62.19 -29.43
C GLU A 275 34.88 62.31 -28.49
N HIS A 276 33.79 62.93 -28.96
CA HIS A 276 32.52 63.05 -28.21
C HIS A 276 31.88 61.69 -27.91
N SER A 277 32.01 60.72 -28.82
CA SER A 277 31.48 59.36 -28.62
C SER A 277 32.35 58.55 -27.65
N ALA A 278 33.66 58.78 -27.62
CA ALA A 278 34.59 58.15 -26.68
C ALA A 278 34.34 58.62 -25.23
N GLU A 279 34.11 59.91 -25.02
CA GLU A 279 33.74 60.48 -23.72
C GLU A 279 32.44 59.85 -23.20
N ARG A 280 31.39 59.79 -24.04
CA ARG A 280 30.12 59.13 -23.68
C ARG A 280 30.28 57.65 -23.36
N ARG A 281 31.13 56.94 -24.11
CA ARG A 281 31.43 55.52 -23.83
C ARG A 281 32.09 55.37 -22.45
N ALA A 282 32.96 56.29 -22.06
CA ALA A 282 33.56 56.28 -20.72
C ALA A 282 32.51 56.53 -19.62
N GLU A 283 31.64 57.53 -19.79
CA GLU A 283 30.53 57.83 -18.86
C GLU A 283 29.60 56.62 -18.65
N ILE A 284 29.24 55.90 -19.73
CA ILE A 284 28.38 54.70 -19.65
C ILE A 284 29.06 53.57 -18.87
N VAL A 285 30.37 53.38 -19.03
CA VAL A 285 31.12 52.35 -18.28
C VAL A 285 31.20 52.68 -16.80
N GLU A 286 31.26 53.97 -16.44
CA GLU A 286 31.21 54.45 -15.05
C GLU A 286 29.81 54.43 -14.44
N GLY A 287 28.78 54.12 -15.24
CA GLY A 287 27.38 54.02 -14.81
C GLY A 287 26.67 55.38 -14.75
N GLU A 288 27.25 56.42 -15.35
CA GLU A 288 26.65 57.74 -15.42
C GLU A 288 25.58 57.80 -16.51
N SER A 289 24.50 58.56 -16.24
CA SER A 289 23.42 58.73 -17.21
C SER A 289 23.85 59.72 -18.29
N VAL A 290 24.00 59.24 -19.52
CA VAL A 290 24.29 60.12 -20.67
C VAL A 290 23.01 60.86 -21.06
N SER A 291 23.06 62.20 -21.04
CA SER A 291 21.94 63.08 -21.41
C SER A 291 21.93 63.37 -22.92
N ASP A 292 20.85 62.98 -23.61
CA ASP A 292 20.67 63.30 -25.03
C ASP A 292 19.88 64.61 -25.23
N THR A 293 20.58 65.70 -25.52
CA THR A 293 20.02 66.84 -26.27
C THR A 293 20.39 66.67 -27.74
N PHE A 294 19.53 66.00 -28.50
CA PHE A 294 19.59 66.02 -29.95
C PHE A 294 18.88 67.29 -30.43
N THR A 295 19.61 68.34 -30.77
CA THR A 295 19.04 69.48 -31.51
C THR A 295 18.86 69.04 -32.95
N ALA A 296 17.63 68.65 -33.31
CA ALA A 296 17.25 68.47 -34.71
C ALA A 296 17.48 69.79 -35.46
N ARG A 297 18.33 69.75 -36.49
CA ARG A 297 18.46 70.83 -37.48
C ARG A 297 17.47 70.60 -38.61
#